data_AF-A0A1C5DX15-F1
#
_entry.id   AF-A0A1C5DX15-F1
#
_cell.length_a   1.000
_cell.length_b   1.000
_cell.length_c   1.000
_cell.angle_alpha   90.00
_cell.angle_beta   90.00
_cell.angle_gamma   90.00
#
_symmetry.space_group_name_H-M   'P 1'
#
loop_
_entity.id
_entity.type
_entity.pdbx_description
1 polymer ?
#
loop_
_entity_poly.entity_id
_entity_poly.type
_entity_poly.pdbx_seq_one_letter_code
_entity_poly.pdbx_strand_id
1 'polypeptide(L)'
;MLLGLVGGCAAVVVGCAAVLGFSDNIWGQFLALAAGLAMLLRARLFRYTSQVACVLVAGIGAVALLILGLSLNPPTDLLFDLIRYGDRSSLDIRTIWLSAAVAAGAALLTAIGLIIPRKGLSPFWGRLLDLAESTVLLSLVPLCLAVLDVFARARGLTS
;
A
#
# COMPACT_ATOMS: atom_id res chain seq x y z
N MET A 1 6.40 20.09 -18.51
CA MET A 1 6.25 20.75 -17.19
C MET A 1 5.69 19.87 -16.06
N LEU A 2 5.29 18.62 -16.29
CA LEU A 2 4.63 17.80 -15.24
C LEU A 2 5.52 16.72 -14.60
N LEU A 3 6.69 16.40 -15.16
CA LEU A 3 7.53 15.31 -14.65
C LEU A 3 8.14 15.61 -13.27
N GLY A 4 8.60 16.85 -13.05
CA GLY A 4 9.08 17.28 -11.74
C GLY A 4 7.99 17.23 -10.66
N LEU A 5 6.75 17.63 -11.00
CA LEU A 5 5.61 17.56 -10.09
C LEU A 5 5.23 16.10 -9.78
N VAL A 6 5.11 15.25 -10.80
CA VAL A 6 4.83 13.82 -10.63
C VAL A 6 5.92 13.15 -9.79
N GLY A 7 7.19 13.47 -10.06
CA GLY A 7 8.32 13.00 -9.27
C GLY A 7 8.29 13.47 -7.83
N GLY A 8 7.94 14.73 -7.58
CA GLY A 8 7.75 15.27 -6.24
C GLY A 8 6.63 14.56 -5.48
N CYS A 9 5.45 14.40 -6.09
CA CYS A 9 4.35 13.65 -5.48
C CYS A 9 4.72 12.20 -5.22
N ALA A 10 5.42 11.56 -6.15
CA ALA A 10 5.91 10.20 -6.00
C ALA A 10 6.88 10.06 -4.81
N ALA A 11 7.82 11.00 -4.67
CA ALA A 11 8.74 11.02 -3.53
C ALA A 11 8.01 11.23 -2.20
N VAL A 12 7.01 12.12 -2.15
CA VAL A 12 6.17 12.33 -0.96
C VAL A 12 5.43 11.05 -0.58
N VAL A 13 4.80 10.37 -1.54
CA VAL A 13 4.08 9.11 -1.26
C VAL A 13 5.02 8.05 -0.71
N VAL A 14 6.21 7.89 -1.28
CA VAL A 14 7.22 6.94 -0.78
C VAL A 14 7.70 7.30 0.61
N GLY A 15 7.98 8.58 0.88
CA GLY A 15 8.37 9.06 2.21
C GLY A 15 7.28 8.83 3.26
N CYS A 16 6.03 9.15 2.94
CA CYS A 16 4.89 8.89 3.81
C CYS A 16 4.68 7.37 4.03
N ALA A 17 4.82 6.54 3.00
CA ALA A 17 4.71 5.09 3.12
C ALA A 17 5.81 4.50 4.01
N ALA A 18 7.03 5.04 3.97
CA ALA A 18 8.09 4.66 4.89
C ALA A 18 7.73 4.98 6.35
N VAL A 19 7.20 6.17 6.62
CA VAL A 19 6.81 6.54 8.00
C VAL A 19 5.61 5.71 8.48
N LEU A 20 4.56 5.62 7.67
CA LEU A 20 3.31 4.95 8.03
C LEU A 20 3.46 3.42 8.10
N GLY A 21 4.25 2.82 7.21
CA GLY A 21 4.48 1.38 7.19
C GLY A 21 5.26 0.87 8.40
N PHE A 22 6.14 1.71 8.96
CA PHE A 22 6.89 1.41 10.18
C PHE A 22 6.16 1.82 11.47
N SER A 23 4.99 2.48 11.35
CA SER A 23 4.18 2.84 12.51
C SER A 23 3.38 1.64 13.03
N ASP A 24 3.13 1.63 14.34
CA ASP A 24 2.25 0.65 15.01
C ASP A 24 0.75 0.95 14.82
N ASN A 25 0.40 1.91 13.95
CA ASN A 25 -0.99 2.28 13.67
C ASN A 25 -1.51 1.50 12.44
N ILE A 26 -2.48 0.62 12.67
CA ILE A 26 -3.11 -0.18 11.62
C ILE A 26 -3.75 0.68 10.52
N TRP A 27 -4.34 1.83 10.87
CA TRP A 27 -4.91 2.77 9.90
C TRP A 27 -3.83 3.44 9.05
N GLY A 28 -2.65 3.66 9.64
CA GLY A 28 -1.49 4.19 8.93
C GLY A 28 -0.99 3.20 7.87
N GLN A 29 -0.94 1.92 8.22
CA GLN A 29 -0.59 0.85 7.29
C GLN A 29 -1.61 0.72 6.14
N PHE A 30 -2.91 0.83 6.43
CA PHE A 30 -3.94 0.87 5.38
C PHE A 30 -3.84 2.11 4.48
N LEU A 31 -3.52 3.27 5.06
CA LEU A 31 -3.31 4.50 4.28
C LEU A 31 -2.08 4.38 3.37
N ALA A 32 -0.99 3.78 3.85
CA ALA A 32 0.20 3.50 3.05
C ALA A 32 -0.12 2.54 1.88
N LEU A 33 -0.89 1.49 2.13
CA LEU A 33 -1.35 0.57 1.10
C LEU A 33 -2.22 1.27 0.05
N ALA A 34 -3.22 2.04 0.49
CA ALA A 34 -4.12 2.77 -0.39
C ALA A 34 -3.37 3.78 -1.27
N ALA A 35 -2.40 4.51 -0.70
CA ALA A 35 -1.56 5.44 -1.44
C ALA A 35 -0.68 4.72 -2.48
N GLY A 36 -0.08 3.58 -2.12
CA GLY A 36 0.69 2.75 -3.05
C GLY A 36 -0.16 2.22 -4.21
N LEU A 37 -1.36 1.71 -3.92
CA LEU A 37 -2.31 1.25 -4.92
C LEU A 37 -2.79 2.40 -5.83
N ALA A 38 -3.07 3.57 -5.27
CA ALA A 38 -3.45 4.75 -6.05
C ALA A 38 -2.36 5.11 -7.07
N MET A 39 -1.09 5.03 -6.69
CA MET A 39 0.03 5.25 -7.61
C MET A 39 0.05 4.18 -8.72
N LEU A 40 -0.02 2.89 -8.37
CA LEU A 40 -0.02 1.81 -9.36
C LEU A 40 -1.17 1.95 -10.38
N LEU A 41 -2.37 2.32 -9.92
CA LEU A 41 -3.53 2.53 -10.78
C LEU A 41 -3.36 3.77 -11.67
N ARG A 42 -2.86 4.88 -11.11
CA ARG A 42 -2.57 6.12 -11.87
C ARG A 42 -1.55 5.95 -12.97
N ALA A 43 -0.64 4.98 -12.86
CA ALA A 43 0.36 4.72 -13.89
C ALA A 43 -0.27 4.48 -15.28
N ARG A 44 -1.52 4.02 -15.34
CA ARG A 44 -2.27 3.78 -16.59
C ARG A 44 -2.76 5.05 -17.29
N LEU A 45 -2.90 6.16 -16.56
CA LEU A 45 -3.41 7.43 -17.09
C LEU A 45 -2.31 8.26 -17.77
N PHE A 46 -1.04 8.02 -17.43
CA PHE A 46 0.08 8.76 -18.00
C PHE A 46 0.46 8.23 -19.39
N ARG A 47 0.59 9.14 -20.36
CA ARG A 47 1.04 8.81 -21.72
C ARG A 47 2.56 8.76 -21.87
N TYR A 48 3.30 9.44 -21.00
CA TYR A 48 4.76 9.52 -21.07
C TYR A 48 5.41 8.43 -20.23
N THR A 49 6.26 7.59 -20.84
CA THR A 49 6.96 6.47 -20.20
C THR A 49 7.70 6.87 -18.93
N SER A 50 8.29 8.07 -18.91
CA SER A 50 9.03 8.57 -17.75
C SER A 50 8.12 8.93 -16.56
N GLN A 51 6.89 9.36 -16.80
CA GLN A 51 5.88 9.57 -15.75
C GLN A 51 5.31 8.24 -15.26
N VAL A 52 5.03 7.32 -16.19
CA VAL A 52 4.57 5.96 -15.88
C VAL A 52 5.59 5.25 -14.99
N ALA A 53 6.87 5.26 -15.39
CA ALA A 53 7.94 4.62 -14.64
C ALA A 53 8.09 5.23 -13.24
N CYS A 54 8.04 6.55 -13.12
CA CYS A 54 8.15 7.23 -11.83
C CYS A 54 7.04 6.81 -10.86
N VAL A 55 5.80 6.80 -11.32
CA VAL A 55 4.63 6.48 -10.49
C VAL A 55 4.57 4.98 -10.19
N LEU A 56 4.94 4.13 -11.15
CA LEU A 56 5.02 2.68 -10.97
C LEU A 56 6.07 2.31 -9.92
N VAL A 57 7.28 2.87 -10.02
CA VAL A 57 8.36 2.64 -9.04
C VAL A 57 7.93 3.12 -7.66
N ALA A 58 7.28 4.28 -7.56
CA ALA A 58 6.78 4.78 -6.28
C ALA A 58 5.68 3.89 -5.68
N GLY A 59 4.75 3.39 -6.50
CA GLY A 59 3.71 2.47 -6.04
C GLY A 59 4.28 1.14 -5.55
N ILE A 60 5.20 0.53 -6.31
CA ILE A 60 5.90 -0.70 -5.89
C ILE A 60 6.74 -0.44 -4.64
N GLY A 61 7.48 0.67 -4.60
CA GLY A 61 8.32 1.05 -3.47
C GLY A 61 7.50 1.27 -2.19
N ALA A 62 6.35 1.93 -2.28
CA ALA A 62 5.44 2.13 -1.13
C ALA A 62 4.93 0.80 -0.57
N VAL A 63 4.51 -0.14 -1.44
CA VAL A 63 4.07 -1.48 -1.00
C VAL A 63 5.22 -2.28 -0.41
N ALA A 64 6.42 -2.22 -1.01
CA ALA A 64 7.59 -2.90 -0.49
C ALA A 64 8.01 -2.35 0.89
N LEU A 65 7.99 -1.03 1.08
CA LEU A 65 8.27 -0.40 2.37
C LEU A 65 7.23 -0.74 3.43
N LEU A 66 5.95 -0.83 3.06
CA LEU A 66 4.90 -1.30 3.95
C LEU A 66 5.15 -2.74 4.41
N ILE A 67 5.43 -3.64 3.48
CA ILE A 67 5.75 -5.04 3.79
C ILE A 67 6.99 -5.13 4.67
N LEU A 68 8.00 -4.32 4.38
CA LEU A 68 9.22 -4.24 5.18
C LEU A 68 8.93 -3.77 6.60
N GLY A 69 8.13 -2.71 6.77
CA GLY A 69 7.70 -2.22 8.08
C GLY A 69 6.92 -3.26 8.87
N LEU A 70 5.98 -3.96 8.22
CA LEU A 70 5.23 -5.07 8.83
C LEU A 70 6.14 -6.23 9.27
N SER A 71 7.20 -6.51 8.50
CA SER A 71 8.13 -7.61 8.77
C SER A 71 9.14 -7.26 9.87
N LEU A 72 9.65 -6.02 9.87
CA LEU A 72 10.68 -5.58 10.81
C LEU A 72 10.13 -5.11 12.15
N ASN A 73 8.86 -4.69 12.20
CA ASN A 73 8.20 -4.26 13.43
C ASN A 73 7.07 -5.24 13.81
N PRO A 74 7.38 -6.37 14.45
CA PRO A 74 6.37 -7.27 14.97
C PRO A 74 5.63 -6.62 16.16
N PRO A 75 4.29 -6.78 16.24
CA PRO A 75 3.50 -6.18 17.30
C PRO A 75 3.97 -6.68 18.67
N THR A 76 4.02 -5.76 19.63
CA THR A 76 4.57 -6.00 20.97
C THR A 76 3.89 -7.15 21.70
N ASP A 77 2.60 -7.35 21.48
CA ASP A 77 1.83 -8.45 22.10
C ASP A 77 2.37 -9.83 21.72
N LEU A 78 2.77 -10.02 20.45
CA LEU A 78 3.35 -11.27 19.98
C LEU A 78 4.76 -11.49 20.52
N LEU A 79 5.53 -10.41 20.73
CA LEU A 79 6.83 -10.51 21.39
C LEU A 79 6.68 -10.84 22.88
N PHE A 80 5.66 -10.29 23.54
CA PHE A 80 5.35 -10.64 24.92
C PHE A 80 4.96 -12.11 25.07
N ASP A 81 4.12 -12.63 24.17
CA ASP A 81 3.75 -14.05 24.19
C ASP A 81 4.94 -14.97 23.89
N LEU A 82 5.81 -14.58 22.96
CA LEU A 82 7.06 -15.30 22.68
C LEU A 82 7.97 -15.35 23.93
N ILE A 83 8.17 -14.21 24.61
CA ILE A 83 9.05 -14.11 25.77
C ILE A 83 8.46 -14.84 26.98
N ARG A 84 7.13 -14.78 27.16
CA ARG A 84 6.45 -15.30 28.34
C ARG A 84 6.08 -16.78 28.22
N TYR A 85 5.63 -17.21 27.06
CA TYR A 85 5.14 -18.58 26.82
C TYR A 85 6.05 -19.41 25.93
N GLY A 86 7.07 -18.80 25.30
CA GLY A 86 7.95 -19.48 24.36
C GLY A 86 7.26 -19.85 23.04
N ASP A 87 6.02 -19.39 22.82
CA ASP A 87 5.22 -19.78 21.67
C ASP A 87 5.60 -18.96 20.42
N ARG A 88 6.16 -19.66 19.43
CA ARG A 88 6.58 -19.10 18.14
C ARG A 88 5.49 -19.18 17.07
N SER A 89 4.43 -19.95 17.33
CA SER A 89 3.42 -20.32 16.32
C SER A 89 2.78 -19.09 15.65
N SER A 90 2.45 -18.06 16.44
CA SER A 90 1.82 -16.84 15.94
C SER A 90 2.75 -15.94 15.12
N LEU A 91 4.05 -15.94 15.43
CA LEU A 91 5.06 -15.21 14.64
C LEU A 91 5.38 -15.94 13.33
N ASP A 92 5.46 -17.28 13.37
CA ASP A 92 5.68 -18.11 12.19
C ASP A 92 4.52 -17.98 11.19
N ILE A 93 3.26 -18.02 11.67
CA ILE A 93 2.10 -17.90 10.79
C ILE A 93 2.05 -16.53 10.10
N ARG A 94 2.38 -15.44 10.82
CA ARG A 94 2.46 -14.08 10.26
C ARG A 94 3.55 -14.00 9.19
N THR A 95 4.71 -14.59 9.46
CA THR A 95 5.84 -14.61 8.52
C THR A 95 5.51 -15.39 7.26
N ILE A 96 4.82 -16.52 7.39
CA ILE A 96 4.33 -17.32 6.25
C ILE A 96 3.33 -16.50 5.42
N TRP A 97 2.36 -15.84 6.06
CA TRP A 97 1.37 -15.01 5.37
C TRP A 97 2.00 -13.82 4.64
N LEU A 98 2.96 -13.12 5.27
CA LEU A 98 3.69 -12.02 4.63
C LEU A 98 4.52 -12.52 3.46
N SER A 99 5.23 -13.65 3.61
CA SER A 99 6.03 -14.24 2.54
C SER A 99 5.15 -14.69 1.37
N ALA A 100 3.99 -15.29 1.65
CA ALA A 100 3.01 -15.68 0.65
C ALA A 100 2.43 -14.45 -0.07
N ALA A 101 2.14 -13.37 0.65
CA ALA A 101 1.66 -12.12 0.05
C ALA A 101 2.70 -11.49 -0.88
N VAL A 102 3.99 -11.49 -0.50
CA VAL A 102 5.10 -11.03 -1.35
C VAL A 102 5.21 -11.89 -2.60
N ALA A 103 5.22 -13.21 -2.45
CA ALA A 103 5.32 -14.14 -3.57
C ALA A 103 4.13 -13.98 -4.53
N ALA A 104 2.91 -13.85 -4.00
CA ALA A 104 1.72 -13.61 -4.79
C ALA A 104 1.78 -12.26 -5.53
N GLY A 105 2.24 -11.19 -4.87
CA GLY A 105 2.42 -9.88 -5.48
C GLY A 105 3.46 -9.89 -6.62
N ALA A 106 4.61 -10.53 -6.40
CA ALA A 106 5.64 -10.67 -7.43
C ALA A 106 5.15 -11.51 -8.62
N ALA A 107 4.46 -12.62 -8.36
CA ALA A 107 3.85 -13.45 -9.39
C ALA A 107 2.80 -12.66 -10.20
N LEU A 108 1.96 -11.87 -9.53
CA LEU A 108 0.96 -11.03 -10.16
C LEU A 108 1.59 -9.97 -11.07
N LEU A 109 2.57 -9.21 -10.57
CA LEU A 109 3.27 -8.20 -11.38
C LEU A 109 3.95 -8.82 -12.60
N THR A 110 4.58 -9.98 -12.43
CA THR A 110 5.23 -10.71 -13.51
C THR A 110 4.21 -11.20 -14.54
N ALA A 111 3.08 -11.76 -14.09
CA ALA A 111 2.01 -12.21 -14.97
C ALA A 111 1.40 -11.04 -15.76
N ILE A 112 1.14 -9.90 -15.12
CA ILE A 112 0.66 -8.66 -15.76
C ILE A 112 1.63 -8.22 -16.85
N GLY A 113 2.93 -8.14 -16.53
CA GLY A 113 3.97 -7.71 -17.48
C GLY A 113 4.13 -8.64 -18.70
N LEU A 114 3.90 -9.95 -18.53
CA LEU A 114 4.03 -10.93 -19.61
C LEU A 114 2.74 -11.09 -20.44
N ILE A 115 1.57 -10.99 -19.81
CA ILE A 115 0.28 -11.32 -20.44
C ILE A 115 -0.34 -10.11 -21.14
N ILE A 116 -0.33 -8.94 -20.49
CA ILE A 116 -1.06 -7.75 -20.99
C ILE A 116 -0.56 -7.27 -22.35
N PRO A 117 0.76 -7.17 -22.62
CA PRO A 117 1.24 -6.73 -23.94
C PRO A 117 0.82 -7.67 -25.08
N ARG A 118 0.59 -8.95 -24.79
CA ARG A 118 0.25 -9.98 -25.79
C ARG A 118 -1.25 -10.07 -26.05
N LYS A 119 -2.07 -10.02 -25.01
CA LYS A 119 -3.53 -10.22 -25.11
C LYS A 119 -4.34 -8.93 -25.13
N GLY A 120 -3.74 -7.82 -24.69
CA GLY A 120 -4.47 -6.59 -24.39
C GLY A 120 -5.40 -6.74 -23.19
N LEU A 121 -5.96 -5.62 -22.72
CA LEU A 121 -7.00 -5.62 -21.69
C LEU A 121 -8.36 -5.45 -22.37
N SER A 122 -9.32 -6.31 -22.00
CA SER A 122 -10.69 -6.15 -22.49
C SER A 122 -11.33 -4.87 -21.91
N PRO A 123 -12.34 -4.29 -22.59
CA PRO A 123 -13.03 -3.10 -22.11
C PRO A 123 -13.66 -3.26 -20.71
N PHE A 124 -13.99 -4.50 -20.33
CA PHE A 124 -14.47 -4.82 -18.99
C PHE A 124 -13.39 -4.57 -17.93
N TRP A 125 -12.17 -5.08 -18.14
CA TRP A 125 -11.04 -4.89 -17.23
C TRP A 125 -10.59 -3.43 -17.15
N GLY A 126 -10.67 -2.69 -18.25
CA GLY A 126 -10.43 -1.24 -18.25
C GLY A 126 -11.34 -0.52 -17.25
N ARG A 127 -12.66 -0.71 -17.41
CA ARG A 127 -13.66 -0.08 -16.53
C ARG A 127 -13.55 -0.53 -15.08
N LEU A 128 -13.32 -1.81 -14.83
CA LEU A 128 -13.15 -2.32 -13.48
C LEU A 128 -11.98 -1.63 -12.76
N LEU A 129 -10.85 -1.42 -13.46
CA LEU A 129 -9.70 -0.72 -12.91
C LEU A 129 -9.98 0.77 -12.66
N ASP A 130 -10.79 1.41 -13.50
CA ASP A 130 -11.20 2.81 -13.29
C ASP A 130 -12.10 2.96 -12.03
N LEU A 131 -13.00 1.99 -11.80
CA LEU A 131 -13.81 1.93 -10.58
C LEU A 131 -12.94 1.65 -9.34
N ALA A 132 -11.97 0.74 -9.46
CA ALA A 132 -11.04 0.45 -8.39
C ALA A 132 -10.20 1.69 -8.02
N GLU A 133 -9.69 2.42 -9.02
CA GLU A 133 -8.97 3.69 -8.80
C GLU A 133 -9.84 4.71 -8.06
N SER A 134 -11.06 4.92 -8.53
CA SER A 134 -12.00 5.86 -7.91
C SER A 134 -12.30 5.47 -6.46
N THR A 135 -12.47 4.19 -6.18
CA THR A 135 -12.73 3.67 -4.83
C THR A 135 -11.55 3.89 -3.90
N VAL A 136 -10.32 3.60 -4.38
CA VAL A 136 -9.08 3.81 -3.62
C VAL A 136 -8.87 5.30 -3.35
N LEU A 137 -9.09 6.17 -4.32
CA LEU A 137 -8.96 7.62 -4.12
C LEU A 137 -9.98 8.15 -3.11
N LEU A 138 -11.22 7.63 -3.17
CA LEU A 138 -12.29 8.02 -2.24
C LEU A 138 -12.01 7.54 -0.80
N SER A 139 -11.32 6.41 -0.62
CA SER A 139 -10.97 5.90 0.71
C SER A 139 -9.81 6.64 1.39
N LEU A 140 -9.00 7.42 0.65
CA LEU A 140 -7.87 8.14 1.24
C LEU A 140 -8.28 9.14 2.31
N VAL A 141 -9.36 9.91 2.08
CA VAL A 141 -9.85 10.92 3.05
C VAL A 141 -10.27 10.29 4.38
N PRO A 142 -11.17 9.29 4.43
CA PRO A 142 -11.55 8.67 5.69
C PRO A 142 -10.37 7.96 6.38
N LEU A 143 -9.44 7.38 5.62
CA LEU A 143 -8.22 6.80 6.20
C LEU A 143 -7.33 7.85 6.86
N CYS A 144 -7.13 9.02 6.23
CA CYS A 144 -6.41 10.12 6.87
C CYS A 144 -7.07 10.58 8.18
N LEU A 145 -8.40 10.67 8.20
CA LEU A 145 -9.15 11.04 9.42
C LEU A 145 -9.02 9.98 10.52
N ALA A 146 -9.00 8.69 10.15
CA ALA A 146 -8.79 7.58 11.07
C ALA A 146 -7.37 7.60 11.65
N VAL A 147 -6.34 7.83 10.82
CA VAL A 147 -4.94 7.94 11.27
C VAL A 147 -4.73 9.08 12.26
N LEU A 148 -5.47 10.18 12.10
CA LEU A 148 -5.40 11.36 12.97
C LEU A 148 -6.33 11.30 14.19
N ASP A 149 -7.03 10.17 14.41
CA ASP A 149 -8.01 9.97 15.48
C ASP A 149 -9.11 11.05 15.55
N VAL A 150 -9.44 11.67 14.41
CA VAL A 150 -10.40 12.79 14.36
C VAL A 150 -11.79 12.33 14.83
N PHE A 151 -12.23 11.14 14.41
CA PHE A 151 -13.51 10.58 14.82
C PHE A 151 -13.59 10.29 16.31
N ALA A 152 -12.50 9.78 16.91
CA ALA A 152 -12.44 9.51 18.34
C ALA A 152 -12.49 10.83 19.14
N ARG A 153 -11.73 11.85 18.72
CA ARG A 153 -11.74 13.18 19.35
C ARG A 153 -13.11 13.84 19.27
N ALA A 154 -13.76 13.80 18.11
CA ALA A 154 -15.10 14.36 17.94
C ALA A 154 -16.13 13.72 18.87
N ARG A 155 -16.08 12.38 19.04
CA ARG A 155 -16.96 11.65 19.97
C ARG A 155 -16.68 12.00 21.44
N GLY A 156 -15.41 12.22 21.79
CA GLY A 156 -15.00 12.62 23.14
C GLY A 156 -15.48 14.01 23.55
N LEU A 157 -15.78 14.90 22.61
CA LEU A 157 -16.35 16.23 22.90
C LEU A 157 -17.86 16.20 23.16
N THR A 158 -18.54 15.14 22.75
CA THR A 158 -20.00 14.99 22.91
C THR A 158 -20.39 14.09 24.08
N SER A 159 -19.40 13.55 24.81
CA SER A 159 -19.59 12.66 25.97
C SER A 159 -19.26 13.41 27.25
#